data_AF-A0A3B8V890-F1
#
_entry.id   AF-A0A3B8V890-F1
#
_cell.length_a   1.000
_cell.length_b   1.000
_cell.length_c   1.000
_cell.angle_alpha   90.00
_cell.angle_beta   90.00
_cell.angle_gamma   90.00
#
_symmetry.space_group_name_H-M   'P 1'
#
loop_
_entity.id
_entity.type
_entity.pdbx_description
1 polymer ?
#
loop_
_entity_poly.entity_id
_entity_poly.type
_entity_poly.pdbx_seq_one_letter_code
_entity_poly.pdbx_strand_id
1 'polypeptide(L)'
;MVKRKSAGWITYVGALLVVIIIVGVVARFTNGFTDDFKTFYLKVGDKEIMSGSGGYEITRAKPMQAEVKYTFSFATDENKGYNVKIVPNAADKNQDFSFTVDGESKSFQSLQDLTDGFEIEKSESSFRVTPKGENLTGVLQAIYPGLDTAHIEEKAYNDMFALVVSSYNEKASVTIYFTLSSKVTGIRLDKEAIVF
;
A
#
# COMPACT_ATOMS: atom_id res chain seq x y z
N MET A 1 31.46 -51.80 27.96
CA MET A 1 30.31 -51.15 27.28
C MET A 1 29.89 -49.93 28.08
N VAL A 2 30.28 -48.73 27.64
CA VAL A 2 29.88 -47.48 28.32
C VAL A 2 28.55 -47.02 27.73
N LYS A 3 27.44 -47.15 28.49
CA LYS A 3 26.15 -46.54 28.13
C LYS A 3 26.29 -45.02 28.28
N ARG A 4 26.45 -44.30 27.16
CA ARG A 4 26.37 -42.83 27.14
C ARG A 4 24.95 -42.40 27.56
N LYS A 5 24.76 -41.98 28.81
CA LYS A 5 23.54 -41.33 29.33
C LYS A 5 23.46 -39.84 28.95
N SER A 6 23.75 -39.49 27.69
CA SER A 6 23.74 -38.09 27.23
C SER A 6 22.55 -37.71 26.36
N ALA A 7 21.53 -38.57 26.23
CA ALA A 7 20.44 -38.38 25.27
C ALA A 7 19.23 -37.57 25.80
N GLY A 8 19.02 -37.48 27.12
CA GLY A 8 17.80 -36.85 27.66
C GLY A 8 17.78 -35.32 27.54
N TRP A 9 18.83 -34.66 28.04
CA TRP A 9 18.89 -33.19 28.09
C TRP A 9 18.94 -32.53 26.71
N ILE A 10 19.59 -33.19 25.73
CA ILE A 10 19.66 -32.72 24.34
C ILE A 10 18.27 -32.65 23.72
N THR A 11 17.40 -33.62 24.00
CA THR A 11 15.99 -33.61 23.54
C THR A 11 15.21 -32.46 24.15
N TYR A 12 15.38 -32.18 25.45
CA TYR A 12 14.71 -31.04 26.11
C TYR A 12 15.20 -29.69 25.58
N VAL A 13 16.52 -29.54 25.37
CA VAL A 13 17.10 -28.33 24.76
C VAL A 13 16.59 -28.17 23.32
N GLY A 14 16.56 -29.25 22.54
CA GLY A 14 16.01 -29.23 21.18
C GLY A 14 14.53 -28.81 21.16
N ALA A 15 13.71 -29.39 22.02
CA ALA A 15 12.30 -29.04 22.13
C ALA A 15 12.09 -27.57 22.53
N LEU A 16 12.88 -27.06 23.49
CA LEU A 16 12.83 -25.66 23.91
C LEU A 16 13.18 -24.70 22.76
N LEU A 17 14.21 -25.02 21.98
CA LEU A 17 14.58 -24.21 20.81
C LEU A 17 13.47 -24.17 19.76
N VAL A 18 12.80 -25.30 19.51
CA VAL A 18 11.63 -25.34 18.59
C VAL A 18 10.50 -24.44 19.10
N VAL A 19 10.20 -24.46 20.41
CA VAL A 19 9.18 -23.58 20.99
C VAL A 19 9.55 -22.10 20.82
N ILE A 20 10.81 -21.72 21.06
CA ILE A 20 11.27 -20.35 20.87
C ILE A 20 11.11 -19.90 19.41
N ILE A 21 11.45 -20.77 18.45
CA ILE A 21 11.26 -20.49 17.03
C ILE A 21 9.77 -20.27 16.71
N ILE A 22 8.88 -21.15 17.19
CA ILE A 22 7.43 -21.02 16.98
C ILE A 22 6.91 -19.70 17.56
N VAL A 23 7.28 -19.38 18.80
CA VAL A 23 6.90 -18.12 19.46
C VAL A 23 7.41 -16.91 18.66
N GLY A 24 8.64 -16.96 18.15
CA GLY A 24 9.22 -15.90 17.32
C GLY A 24 8.47 -15.71 16.00
N VAL A 25 8.07 -16.79 15.34
CA VAL A 25 7.24 -16.74 14.12
C VAL A 25 5.88 -16.14 14.43
N VAL A 26 5.20 -16.59 15.48
CA VAL A 26 3.91 -16.03 15.88
C VAL A 26 4.05 -14.55 16.22
N ALA A 27 5.05 -14.15 17.01
CA ALA A 27 5.30 -12.76 17.36
C ALA A 27 5.49 -11.89 16.12
N ARG A 28 6.29 -12.33 15.13
CA ARG A 28 6.52 -11.58 13.88
C ARG A 28 5.21 -11.32 13.13
N PHE A 29 4.39 -12.36 12.95
CA PHE A 29 3.18 -12.27 12.15
C PHE A 29 1.95 -11.76 12.92
N THR A 30 2.09 -11.45 14.21
CA THR A 30 1.02 -10.84 15.04
C THR A 30 1.38 -9.42 15.49
N ASN A 31 2.39 -8.80 14.85
CA ASN A 31 2.93 -7.50 15.25
C ASN A 31 3.31 -7.45 16.75
N GLY A 32 3.90 -8.54 17.27
CA GLY A 32 4.23 -8.68 18.68
C GLY A 32 3.04 -9.10 19.56
N PHE A 33 2.14 -9.96 19.06
CA PHE A 33 0.93 -10.45 19.73
C PHE A 33 -0.18 -9.41 19.94
N THR A 34 -0.12 -8.27 19.24
CA THR A 34 -1.17 -7.24 19.30
C THR A 34 -2.30 -7.49 18.29
N ASP A 35 -1.97 -8.17 17.20
CA ASP A 35 -2.86 -8.39 16.06
C ASP A 35 -3.10 -9.89 15.83
N ASP A 36 -4.17 -10.20 15.10
CA ASP A 36 -4.35 -11.53 14.53
C ASP A 36 -3.17 -11.93 13.63
N PHE A 37 -2.86 -13.22 13.61
CA PHE A 37 -1.78 -13.77 12.79
C PHE A 37 -2.01 -13.45 11.31
N LYS A 38 -1.14 -12.61 10.74
CA LYS A 38 -1.22 -12.17 9.35
C LYS A 38 -0.82 -13.31 8.44
N THR A 39 -1.76 -13.73 7.60
CA THR A 39 -1.54 -14.77 6.58
C THR A 39 -1.34 -14.21 5.18
N PHE A 40 -1.49 -12.90 5.04
CA PHE A 40 -1.45 -12.16 3.78
C PHE A 40 -0.64 -10.88 4.01
N TYR A 41 0.37 -10.66 3.20
CA TYR A 41 1.21 -9.46 3.27
C TYR A 41 1.76 -9.07 1.90
N LEU A 42 2.27 -7.85 1.80
CA LEU A 42 2.89 -7.34 0.58
C LEU A 42 4.39 -7.20 0.77
N LYS A 43 5.14 -7.28 -0.32
CA LYS A 43 6.55 -6.90 -0.37
C LYS A 43 6.74 -5.86 -1.48
N VAL A 44 7.28 -4.70 -1.11
CA VAL A 44 7.61 -3.60 -2.04
C VAL A 44 9.11 -3.35 -1.94
N GLY A 45 9.85 -3.63 -3.02
CA GLY A 45 11.31 -3.71 -2.95
C GLY A 45 11.73 -4.74 -1.89
N ASP A 46 12.57 -4.37 -0.94
CA ASP A 46 12.99 -5.25 0.16
C ASP A 46 12.13 -5.14 1.43
N LYS A 47 11.08 -4.31 1.41
CA LYS A 47 10.24 -4.05 2.58
C LYS A 47 9.00 -4.93 2.57
N GLU A 48 8.82 -5.72 3.62
CA GLU A 48 7.57 -6.43 3.89
C GLU A 48 6.57 -5.53 4.64
N ILE A 49 5.31 -5.57 4.23
CA ILE A 49 4.22 -4.73 4.73
C ILE A 49 3.09 -5.65 5.20
N MET A 50 2.91 -5.75 6.51
CA MET A 50 1.97 -6.69 7.13
C MET A 50 0.53 -6.15 7.26
N SER A 51 0.36 -4.83 7.37
CA SER A 51 -0.95 -4.19 7.58
C SER A 51 -1.08 -2.94 6.72
N GLY A 52 -0.11 -2.03 6.80
CA GLY A 52 -0.05 -0.90 5.90
C GLY A 52 1.23 -0.10 6.04
N SER A 53 1.47 0.76 5.06
CA SER A 53 2.63 1.66 5.03
C SER A 53 2.32 2.85 4.12
N GLY A 54 2.68 4.05 4.55
CA GLY A 54 2.65 5.27 3.73
C GLY A 54 4.04 5.72 3.31
N GLY A 55 4.08 6.91 2.69
CA GLY A 55 5.28 7.57 2.20
C GLY A 55 5.76 7.09 0.84
N TYR A 56 4.92 6.41 0.06
CA TYR A 56 5.29 5.98 -1.28
C TYR A 56 5.00 7.06 -2.30
N GLU A 57 5.86 7.14 -3.31
CA GLU A 57 5.72 8.07 -4.40
C GLU A 57 5.72 7.27 -5.71
N ILE A 58 4.70 7.49 -6.53
CA ILE A 58 4.56 6.82 -7.84
C ILE A 58 4.45 7.85 -8.95
N THR A 59 5.02 7.50 -10.10
CA THR A 59 4.88 8.25 -11.35
C THR A 59 4.75 7.26 -12.50
N ARG A 60 4.47 7.75 -13.71
CA ARG A 60 4.50 6.89 -14.91
C ARG A 60 5.88 6.29 -15.15
N ALA A 61 6.94 7.05 -14.89
CA ALA A 61 8.32 6.61 -15.04
C ALA A 61 8.78 5.68 -13.90
N LYS A 62 8.21 5.83 -12.70
CA LYS A 62 8.50 5.03 -11.52
C LYS A 62 7.19 4.44 -10.95
N PRO A 63 6.61 3.45 -11.63
CA PRO A 63 5.39 2.78 -11.17
C PRO A 63 5.67 1.94 -9.93
N MET A 64 4.63 1.71 -9.13
CA MET A 64 4.73 0.84 -7.96
C MET A 64 4.68 -0.62 -8.40
N GLN A 65 5.61 -1.41 -7.90
CA GLN A 65 5.60 -2.87 -8.04
C GLN A 65 5.57 -3.50 -6.66
N ALA A 66 4.68 -4.47 -6.47
CA ALA A 66 4.57 -5.19 -5.22
C ALA A 66 4.37 -6.68 -5.48
N GLU A 67 4.99 -7.50 -4.62
CA GLU A 67 4.72 -8.93 -4.54
C GLU A 67 3.66 -9.19 -3.48
N VAL A 68 2.75 -10.11 -3.77
CA VAL A 68 1.72 -10.59 -2.86
C VAL A 68 2.19 -11.90 -2.25
N LYS A 69 2.14 -12.00 -0.92
CA LYS A 69 2.65 -13.16 -0.18
C LYS A 69 1.60 -13.74 0.75
N TYR A 70 1.54 -15.07 0.77
CA TYR A 70 0.78 -15.86 1.72
C TYR A 70 1.73 -16.68 2.59
N THR A 71 1.65 -16.56 3.92
CA THR A 71 2.60 -17.18 4.86
C THR A 71 2.62 -18.71 4.80
N PHE A 72 1.52 -19.35 4.40
CA PHE A 72 1.40 -20.82 4.30
C PHE A 72 1.21 -21.32 2.87
N SER A 73 1.62 -20.53 1.88
CA SER A 73 1.59 -20.94 0.47
C SER A 73 2.38 -22.23 0.20
N PHE A 74 3.40 -22.54 1.00
CA PHE A 74 4.18 -23.78 0.87
C PHE A 74 3.39 -25.07 1.18
N ALA A 75 2.24 -24.96 1.86
CA ALA A 75 1.44 -26.11 2.27
C ALA A 75 0.29 -26.43 1.29
N THR A 76 0.03 -25.53 0.33
CA THR A 76 -1.05 -25.68 -0.66
C THR A 76 -0.60 -25.10 -2.00
N ASP A 77 -0.52 -25.92 -3.05
CA ASP A 77 -0.20 -25.49 -4.43
C ASP A 77 -1.27 -24.59 -5.08
N GLU A 78 -2.31 -24.20 -4.34
CA GLU A 78 -3.33 -23.29 -4.84
C GLU A 78 -2.81 -21.86 -4.84
N ASN A 79 -2.64 -21.31 -6.04
CA ASN A 79 -2.47 -19.89 -6.21
C ASN A 79 -3.80 -19.19 -5.91
N LYS A 80 -3.91 -18.62 -4.71
CA LYS A 80 -5.20 -18.11 -4.22
C LYS A 80 -5.64 -16.83 -4.94
N GLY A 81 -4.76 -16.12 -5.64
CA GLY A 81 -5.09 -14.83 -6.26
C GLY A 81 -5.33 -13.72 -5.22
N TYR A 82 -5.63 -12.51 -5.70
CA TYR A 82 -5.81 -11.32 -4.86
C TYR A 82 -6.57 -10.22 -5.61
N ASN A 83 -7.09 -9.24 -4.87
CA ASN A 83 -7.77 -8.06 -5.41
C ASN A 83 -6.98 -6.79 -5.13
N VAL A 84 -7.11 -5.81 -6.02
CA VAL A 84 -6.44 -4.51 -5.91
C VAL A 84 -7.49 -3.44 -6.17
N LYS A 85 -7.58 -2.47 -5.26
CA LYS A 85 -8.49 -1.32 -5.37
C LYS A 85 -7.77 -0.07 -4.92
N ILE A 86 -8.00 1.05 -5.60
CA ILE A 86 -7.46 2.36 -5.20
C ILE A 86 -8.62 3.25 -4.78
N VAL A 87 -8.50 3.86 -3.61
CA VAL A 87 -9.48 4.80 -3.04
C VAL A 87 -8.77 6.03 -2.49
N PRO A 88 -9.48 7.13 -2.20
CA PRO A 88 -8.92 8.25 -1.46
C PRO A 88 -8.46 7.80 -0.07
N ASN A 89 -7.34 8.32 0.41
CA ASN A 89 -7.00 8.23 1.82
C ASN A 89 -7.80 9.26 2.62
N ALA A 90 -8.86 8.80 3.29
CA ALA A 90 -9.78 9.65 4.04
C ALA A 90 -9.45 9.73 5.55
N ALA A 91 -8.20 9.48 5.95
CA ALA A 91 -7.78 9.47 7.35
C ALA A 91 -7.84 10.86 8.02
N ASP A 92 -7.47 11.92 7.29
CA ASP A 92 -7.57 13.31 7.75
C ASP A 92 -8.64 14.06 6.95
N LYS A 93 -9.76 14.37 7.61
CA LYS A 93 -10.89 15.09 7.00
C LYS A 93 -10.55 16.53 6.60
N ASN A 94 -9.49 17.12 7.15
CA ASN A 94 -9.06 18.46 6.78
C ASN A 94 -8.38 18.51 5.41
N GLN A 95 -8.04 17.35 4.84
CA GLN A 95 -7.41 17.22 3.53
C GLN A 95 -8.44 16.99 2.40
N ASP A 96 -9.73 16.93 2.72
CA ASP A 96 -10.76 16.80 1.69
C ASP A 96 -10.88 18.09 0.87
N PHE A 97 -11.24 17.94 -0.41
CA PHE A 97 -11.48 19.04 -1.31
C PHE A 97 -12.58 18.69 -2.31
N SER A 98 -13.25 19.71 -2.82
CA SER A 98 -14.24 19.56 -3.88
C SER A 98 -13.64 19.89 -5.25
N PHE A 99 -14.10 19.17 -6.28
CA PHE A 99 -13.82 19.43 -7.68
C PHE A 99 -15.10 19.31 -8.50
N THR A 100 -15.11 19.86 -9.71
CA THR A 100 -16.31 19.91 -10.56
C THR A 100 -16.16 19.01 -11.77
N VAL A 101 -17.19 18.22 -12.08
CA VAL A 101 -17.29 17.41 -13.30
C VAL A 101 -18.61 17.74 -13.97
N ASP A 102 -18.58 18.22 -15.20
CA ASP A 102 -19.79 18.59 -15.96
C ASP A 102 -20.75 19.53 -15.20
N GLY A 103 -20.20 20.42 -14.37
CA GLY A 103 -20.97 21.36 -13.53
C GLY A 103 -21.40 20.81 -12.16
N GLU A 104 -21.20 19.51 -11.89
CA GLU A 104 -21.51 18.89 -10.60
C GLU A 104 -20.29 18.87 -9.68
N SER A 105 -20.47 19.34 -8.44
CA SER A 105 -19.43 19.29 -7.40
C SER A 105 -19.34 17.90 -6.77
N LYS A 106 -18.12 17.37 -6.65
CA LYS A 106 -17.79 16.08 -6.00
C LYS A 106 -16.72 16.31 -4.94
N SER A 107 -16.81 15.61 -3.80
CA SER A 107 -15.77 15.59 -2.76
C SER A 107 -14.79 14.45 -3.04
N PHE A 108 -13.49 14.73 -2.99
CA PHE A 108 -12.43 13.76 -3.27
C PHE A 108 -12.47 12.60 -2.28
N GLN A 109 -12.52 12.85 -0.97
CA GLN A 109 -12.54 11.79 0.03
C GLN A 109 -13.85 11.00 0.11
N SER A 110 -14.92 11.45 -0.58
CA SER A 110 -16.18 10.71 -0.70
C SER A 110 -16.16 9.63 -1.80
N LEU A 111 -15.18 9.67 -2.71
CA LEU A 111 -15.07 8.75 -3.83
C LEU A 111 -14.82 7.33 -3.33
N GLN A 112 -15.53 6.37 -3.92
CA GLN A 112 -15.50 4.97 -3.50
C GLN A 112 -14.51 4.12 -4.30
N ASP A 113 -14.10 4.59 -5.48
CA ASP A 113 -13.18 3.89 -6.36
C ASP A 113 -12.48 4.90 -7.27
N LEU A 114 -11.15 4.82 -7.30
CA LEU A 114 -10.25 5.59 -8.16
C LEU A 114 -9.43 4.68 -9.07
N THR A 115 -9.68 3.37 -9.06
CA THR A 115 -8.88 2.35 -9.76
C THR A 115 -8.77 2.66 -11.25
N ASP A 116 -9.82 3.19 -11.88
CA ASP A 116 -9.82 3.56 -13.30
C ASP A 116 -8.84 4.69 -13.66
N GLY A 117 -8.36 5.46 -12.68
CA GLY A 117 -7.29 6.45 -12.87
C GLY A 117 -5.89 5.84 -13.03
N PHE A 118 -5.79 4.52 -12.89
CA PHE A 118 -4.53 3.77 -12.89
C PHE A 118 -4.61 2.58 -13.85
N GLU A 119 -3.46 2.23 -14.41
CA GLU A 119 -3.23 0.97 -15.09
C GLU A 119 -2.68 -0.03 -14.08
N ILE A 120 -3.33 -1.19 -13.96
CA ILE A 120 -2.94 -2.25 -13.02
C ILE A 120 -2.66 -3.53 -13.80
N GLU A 121 -1.38 -3.85 -13.93
CA GLU A 121 -0.92 -5.11 -14.52
C GLU A 121 -0.82 -6.15 -13.39
N LYS A 122 -1.63 -7.21 -13.45
CA LYS A 122 -1.64 -8.28 -12.46
C LYS A 122 -0.96 -9.52 -12.99
N SER A 123 -0.13 -10.12 -12.16
CA SER A 123 0.40 -11.47 -12.31
C SER A 123 -0.15 -12.35 -11.19
N GLU A 124 0.30 -13.59 -11.16
CA GLU A 124 -0.08 -14.58 -10.16
C GLU A 124 0.23 -14.15 -8.71
N SER A 125 1.41 -13.57 -8.47
CA SER A 125 1.89 -13.21 -7.13
C SER A 125 2.47 -11.80 -7.05
N SER A 126 2.16 -10.95 -8.02
CA SER A 126 2.67 -9.57 -8.07
C SER A 126 1.81 -8.70 -8.96
N PHE A 127 1.80 -7.40 -8.67
CA PHE A 127 1.15 -6.42 -9.52
C PHE A 127 2.02 -5.19 -9.72
N ARG A 128 1.71 -4.45 -10.78
CA ARG A 128 2.29 -3.15 -11.08
C ARG A 128 1.19 -2.12 -11.24
N VAL A 129 1.31 -0.99 -10.53
CA VAL A 129 0.38 0.14 -10.59
C VAL A 129 1.09 1.32 -11.24
N THR A 130 0.52 1.81 -12.33
CA THR A 130 1.00 2.97 -13.07
C THR A 130 -0.11 4.01 -13.15
N PRO A 131 0.09 5.27 -12.76
CA PRO A 131 -0.94 6.30 -12.94
C PRO A 131 -1.18 6.55 -14.43
N LYS A 132 -2.43 6.74 -14.85
CA LYS A 132 -2.74 7.08 -16.25
C LYS A 132 -2.38 8.54 -16.59
N GLY A 133 -2.42 9.42 -15.59
CA GLY A 133 -1.95 10.81 -15.67
C GLY A 133 -0.58 11.03 -15.04
N GLU A 134 0.06 12.16 -15.37
CA GLU A 134 1.33 12.57 -14.75
C GLU A 134 1.17 13.08 -13.31
N ASN A 135 -0.03 13.57 -12.95
CA ASN A 135 -0.33 14.23 -11.69
C ASN A 135 -1.80 14.02 -11.28
N LEU A 136 -2.26 14.67 -10.20
CA LEU A 136 -3.61 14.49 -9.68
C LEU A 136 -4.68 14.87 -10.70
N THR A 137 -4.50 16.00 -11.39
CA THR A 137 -5.40 16.43 -12.46
C THR A 137 -5.51 15.36 -13.54
N GLY A 138 -4.37 14.86 -14.05
CA GLY A 138 -4.37 13.84 -15.11
C GLY A 138 -5.01 12.52 -14.68
N VAL A 139 -4.81 12.09 -13.42
CA VAL A 139 -5.45 10.89 -12.89
C VAL A 139 -6.96 11.07 -12.77
N LEU A 140 -7.43 12.21 -12.27
CA LEU A 140 -8.87 12.50 -12.18
C LEU A 140 -9.50 12.65 -13.58
N GLN A 141 -8.81 13.24 -14.56
CA GLN A 141 -9.30 13.34 -15.95
C GLN A 141 -9.45 11.97 -16.61
N ALA A 142 -8.58 11.01 -16.28
CA ALA A 142 -8.70 9.65 -16.80
C ALA A 142 -9.96 8.94 -16.29
N ILE A 143 -10.48 9.34 -15.12
CA ILE A 143 -11.73 8.83 -14.52
C ILE A 143 -12.93 9.66 -15.00
N TYR A 144 -12.77 10.98 -15.08
CA TYR A 144 -13.81 11.95 -15.38
C TYR A 144 -13.42 12.84 -16.57
N PRO A 145 -13.77 12.47 -17.82
CA PRO A 145 -13.42 13.25 -19.00
C PRO A 145 -13.97 14.70 -19.00
N GLY A 146 -15.07 14.96 -18.28
CA GLY A 146 -15.70 16.28 -18.11
C GLY A 146 -15.19 17.10 -16.92
N LEU A 147 -14.01 16.74 -16.36
CA LEU A 147 -13.42 17.41 -15.20
C LEU A 147 -13.04 18.87 -15.50
N ASP A 148 -13.48 19.79 -14.65
CA ASP A 148 -12.90 21.13 -14.57
C ASP A 148 -11.53 21.05 -13.88
N THR A 149 -10.48 21.33 -14.64
CA THR A 149 -9.10 21.16 -14.20
C THR A 149 -8.57 22.28 -13.29
N ALA A 150 -9.32 23.37 -13.12
CA ALA A 150 -8.84 24.53 -12.38
C ALA A 150 -8.51 24.18 -10.92
N HIS A 151 -7.31 24.58 -10.48
CA HIS A 151 -6.83 24.47 -9.09
C HIS A 151 -6.77 23.05 -8.48
N ILE A 152 -6.95 21.99 -9.27
CA ILE A 152 -6.90 20.61 -8.74
C ILE A 152 -5.51 20.26 -8.21
N GLU A 153 -4.46 20.56 -8.97
CA GLU A 153 -3.10 20.17 -8.59
C GLU A 153 -2.64 20.81 -7.27
N GLU A 154 -3.13 22.03 -6.98
CA GLU A 154 -2.86 22.72 -5.71
C GLU A 154 -3.47 22.02 -4.48
N LYS A 155 -4.39 21.07 -4.70
CA LYS A 155 -5.03 20.26 -3.65
C LYS A 155 -4.32 18.93 -3.42
N ALA A 156 -3.26 18.60 -4.16
CA ALA A 156 -2.50 17.39 -3.92
C ALA A 156 -1.85 17.39 -2.53
N TYR A 157 -1.84 16.22 -1.88
CA TYR A 157 -1.24 16.05 -0.56
C TYR A 157 -0.52 14.69 -0.43
N ASN A 158 0.28 14.58 0.63
CA ASN A 158 1.04 13.37 0.91
C ASN A 158 0.10 12.21 1.28
N ASP A 159 0.38 11.02 0.77
CA ASP A 159 -0.37 9.79 1.01
C ASP A 159 -1.86 9.90 0.65
N MET A 160 -2.21 10.67 -0.37
CA MET A 160 -3.61 10.94 -0.72
C MET A 160 -4.39 9.77 -1.33
N PHE A 161 -3.68 8.77 -1.85
CA PHE A 161 -4.28 7.55 -2.37
C PHE A 161 -4.00 6.39 -1.42
N ALA A 162 -5.00 5.53 -1.25
CA ALA A 162 -4.90 4.27 -0.54
C ALA A 162 -5.07 3.12 -1.54
N LEU A 163 -3.98 2.40 -1.81
CA LEU A 163 -3.98 1.14 -2.54
C LEU A 163 -4.32 0.01 -1.57
N VAL A 164 -5.55 -0.46 -1.62
CA VAL A 164 -6.04 -1.58 -0.82
C VAL A 164 -5.84 -2.87 -1.61
N VAL A 165 -4.99 -3.74 -1.11
CA VAL A 165 -4.80 -5.08 -1.66
C VAL A 165 -5.43 -6.07 -0.71
N SER A 166 -6.36 -6.88 -1.19
CA SER A 166 -7.03 -7.90 -0.38
C SER A 166 -6.75 -9.30 -0.87
N SER A 167 -6.73 -10.24 0.07
CA SER A 167 -6.70 -11.66 -0.23
C SER A 167 -7.88 -12.07 -1.10
N TYR A 168 -7.76 -13.22 -1.78
CA TYR A 168 -8.79 -13.80 -2.66
C TYR A 168 -10.22 -13.85 -2.12
N ASN A 169 -10.38 -14.01 -0.81
CA ASN A 169 -11.67 -14.06 -0.12
C ASN A 169 -11.98 -12.79 0.67
N GLU A 170 -11.15 -11.76 0.50
CA GLU A 170 -11.25 -10.43 1.09
C GLU A 170 -11.20 -10.39 2.63
N LYS A 171 -10.88 -11.51 3.30
CA LYS A 171 -10.81 -11.59 4.77
C LYS A 171 -9.57 -10.94 5.37
N ALA A 172 -8.52 -10.77 4.56
CA ALA A 172 -7.32 -10.04 4.92
C ALA A 172 -7.02 -8.98 3.86
N SER A 173 -6.49 -7.84 4.29
CA SER A 173 -6.06 -6.76 3.41
C SER A 173 -4.83 -6.06 3.95
N VAL A 174 -4.07 -5.46 3.03
CA VAL A 174 -2.94 -4.58 3.31
C VAL A 174 -3.13 -3.29 2.50
N THR A 175 -2.89 -2.15 3.15
CA THR A 175 -3.06 -0.83 2.52
C THR A 175 -1.72 -0.13 2.34
N ILE A 176 -1.41 0.25 1.11
CA ILE A 176 -0.27 1.11 0.81
C ILE A 176 -0.78 2.52 0.52
N TYR A 177 -0.28 3.51 1.25
CA TYR A 177 -0.60 4.91 0.98
C TYR A 177 0.48 5.55 0.10
N PHE A 178 0.06 6.34 -0.89
CA PHE A 178 0.99 6.92 -1.84
C PHE A 178 0.54 8.28 -2.38
N THR A 179 1.50 9.01 -2.95
CA THR A 179 1.33 10.28 -3.66
C THR A 179 1.81 10.16 -5.10
N LEU A 180 1.23 10.99 -5.97
CA LEU A 180 1.74 11.21 -7.32
C LEU A 180 2.83 12.27 -7.23
N SER A 181 4.06 11.96 -7.66
CA SER A 181 5.11 12.98 -7.72
C SER A 181 4.76 14.00 -8.78
N SER A 182 4.48 15.24 -8.37
CA SER A 182 4.54 16.36 -9.31
C SER A 182 5.96 16.90 -9.33
N LYS A 183 6.53 17.05 -10.52
CA LYS A 183 7.72 17.90 -10.68
C LYS A 183 7.32 19.29 -10.18
N VAL A 184 7.94 19.76 -9.10
CA VAL A 184 7.82 21.16 -8.67
C VAL A 184 8.41 22.03 -9.78
N THR A 185 7.56 22.51 -10.69
CA THR A 185 7.95 23.46 -11.72
C THR A 185 7.90 24.88 -11.14
N GLY A 186 8.94 25.21 -10.37
CA GLY A 186 9.30 26.59 -10.06
C GLY A 186 8.70 27.18 -8.78
N ILE A 187 9.57 27.60 -7.87
CA ILE A 187 9.22 28.54 -6.80
C ILE A 187 9.09 29.92 -7.46
N ARG A 188 7.88 30.49 -7.53
CA ARG A 188 7.70 31.92 -7.77
C ARG A 188 7.82 32.65 -6.43
N LEU A 189 8.97 33.26 -6.19
CA LEU A 189 9.15 34.26 -5.14
C LEU A 189 8.50 35.55 -5.61
N ASP A 190 7.33 35.87 -5.07
CA ASP A 190 6.78 37.22 -5.20
C ASP A 190 7.57 38.14 -4.28
N LYS A 191 8.35 39.04 -4.88
CA LYS A 191 9.27 39.91 -4.15
C LYS A 191 8.77 41.33 -4.25
N GLU A 192 7.67 41.64 -3.56
CA GLU A 192 7.29 43.02 -3.31
C GLU A 192 8.01 43.53 -2.05
N ALA A 193 9.01 44.37 -2.32
CA ALA A 193 9.79 45.20 -1.39
C ALA A 193 10.95 44.53 -0.61
N ILE A 194 12.17 44.86 -1.03
CA ILE A 194 13.31 44.99 -0.11
C ILE A 194 13.23 46.42 0.45
N VAL A 195 13.03 46.55 1.76
CA VAL A 195 13.18 47.83 2.46
C VAL A 195 14.68 48.00 2.76
N PHE A 196 15.29 49.06 2.22
CA PHE A 196 16.63 49.51 2.60
C PHE A 196 16.52 50.60 3.67
#